data_AF-A0A1I2BDD4-F1
#
_entry.id   AF-A0A1I2BDD4-F1
#
_cell.length_a   1.000
_cell.length_b   1.000
_cell.length_c   1.000
_cell.angle_alpha   90.00
_cell.angle_beta   90.00
_cell.angle_gamma   90.00
#
_symmetry.space_group_name_H-M   'P 1'
#
loop_
_entity.id
_entity.type
_entity.pdbx_description
1 polymer ?
#
loop_
_entity_poly.entity_id
_entity_poly.type
_entity_poly.pdbx_seq_one_letter_code
_entity_poly.pdbx_strand_id
1 'polypeptide(L)'
;MSHRNARLTVHGRRILIERVLSGRPVAHVAAEMGISRATGHKWVARWRAEGDAGLADRPSRPHTTPHRTPAAVEARVCELRRTRKLGPARIGPILGLPAS
;
A
#
# COMPACT_ATOMS: atom_id res chain seq x y z
N MET A 1 -0.29 -8.17 -6.19
CA MET A 1 -0.83 -9.53 -5.98
C MET A 1 -1.23 -9.64 -4.52
N SER A 2 -2.49 -9.96 -4.22
CA SER A 2 -2.96 -10.04 -2.83
C SER A 2 -2.36 -11.27 -2.15
N HIS A 3 -1.88 -11.13 -0.91
CA HIS A 3 -1.36 -12.25 -0.14
C HIS A 3 -2.43 -13.33 0.07
N ARG A 4 -2.04 -14.62 0.12
CA ARG A 4 -2.98 -15.75 0.22
C ARG A 4 -3.92 -15.67 1.43
N ASN A 5 -3.46 -15.06 2.52
CA ASN A 5 -4.20 -14.89 3.77
C ASN A 5 -4.92 -13.52 3.87
N ALA A 6 -4.97 -12.73 2.80
CA ALA A 6 -5.61 -11.42 2.84
C ALA A 6 -7.14 -11.58 2.96
N ARG A 7 -7.71 -11.10 4.06
CA ARG A 7 -9.17 -11.14 4.31
C ARG A 7 -9.98 -10.33 3.29
N LEU A 8 -9.38 -9.29 2.70
CA LEU A 8 -10.02 -8.43 1.70
C LEU A 8 -9.20 -8.32 0.42
N THR A 9 -9.38 -9.30 -0.46
CA THR A 9 -9.11 -9.14 -1.90
C THR A 9 -10.12 -8.18 -2.53
N VAL A 10 -9.89 -7.73 -3.77
CA VAL A 10 -10.90 -6.93 -4.51
C VAL A 10 -12.24 -7.66 -4.58
N HIS A 11 -12.21 -8.97 -4.81
CA HIS A 11 -13.41 -9.81 -4.80
C HIS A 11 -14.11 -9.81 -3.42
N GLY A 12 -13.36 -9.98 -2.33
CA GLY A 12 -13.92 -9.88 -0.97
C GLY A 12 -14.54 -8.52 -0.67
N ARG A 13 -13.98 -7.44 -1.20
CA ARG A 13 -14.58 -6.10 -1.08
C ARG A 13 -15.89 -5.97 -1.85
N ARG A 14 -16.03 -6.61 -3.02
CA ARG A 14 -17.31 -6.65 -3.75
C ARG A 14 -18.38 -7.40 -2.96
N ILE A 15 -18.05 -8.56 -2.39
CA ILE A 15 -18.99 -9.31 -1.52
C ILE A 15 -19.45 -8.44 -0.32
N LEU A 16 -18.53 -7.69 0.29
CA LEU A 16 -18.89 -6.74 1.35
C LEU A 16 -19.93 -5.72 0.86
N ILE A 17 -19.72 -5.11 -0.30
CA ILE A 17 -20.65 -4.13 -0.87
C ILE A 17 -22.00 -4.77 -1.21
N GLU A 18 -22.02 -5.90 -1.91
CA GLU A 18 -23.24 -6.62 -2.27
C GLU A 18 -24.11 -6.94 -1.04
N ARG A 19 -23.49 -7.43 0.03
CA ARG A 19 -24.19 -7.72 1.30
C ARG A 19 -24.71 -6.46 1.99
N VAL A 20 -24.01 -5.34 1.88
CA VAL A 20 -24.49 -4.06 2.42
C VAL A 20 -25.65 -3.51 1.57
N LEU A 21 -25.58 -3.65 0.24
CA LEU A 21 -26.64 -3.25 -0.68
C LEU A 21 -27.92 -4.08 -0.52
N SER A 22 -27.83 -5.32 -0.04
CA SER A 22 -29.01 -6.11 0.35
C SER A 22 -29.66 -5.67 1.66
N GLY A 23 -29.31 -4.48 2.18
CA GLY A 23 -29.92 -3.87 3.36
C GLY A 23 -29.26 -4.26 4.68
N ARG A 24 -28.16 -5.03 4.66
CA ARG A 24 -27.52 -5.49 5.89
C ARG A 24 -26.63 -4.40 6.51
N PRO A 25 -26.61 -4.24 7.85
CA PRO A 25 -25.72 -3.29 8.50
C PRO A 25 -24.24 -3.60 8.26
N VAL A 26 -23.45 -2.58 7.94
CA VAL A 26 -21.99 -2.69 7.66
C VAL A 26 -21.25 -3.40 8.80
N ALA A 27 -21.64 -3.13 10.05
CA ALA A 27 -21.00 -3.73 11.22
C ALA A 27 -21.17 -5.26 11.29
N HIS A 28 -22.34 -5.78 10.92
CA HIS A 28 -22.60 -7.22 10.92
C HIS A 28 -21.83 -7.91 9.80
N VAL A 29 -21.87 -7.35 8.58
CA VAL A 29 -21.13 -7.89 7.45
C VAL A 29 -19.61 -7.87 7.72
N ALA A 30 -19.10 -6.79 8.32
CA ALA A 30 -17.70 -6.68 8.71
C ALA A 30 -17.27 -7.78 9.70
N ALA A 31 -18.10 -8.07 10.72
CA ALA A 31 -17.82 -9.13 11.69
C ALA A 31 -17.78 -10.52 11.03
N GLU A 32 -18.75 -10.84 10.16
CA GLU A 32 -18.79 -12.11 9.41
C GLU A 32 -17.58 -12.31 8.50
N MET A 33 -17.08 -11.22 7.91
CA MET A 33 -15.90 -11.24 7.05
C MET A 33 -14.58 -11.14 7.82
N GLY A 34 -14.62 -11.11 9.16
CA GLY A 34 -13.44 -11.06 10.01
C GLY A 34 -12.65 -9.74 9.88
N ILE A 35 -13.31 -8.63 9.58
CA ILE A 35 -12.69 -7.30 9.47
C ILE A 35 -13.25 -6.34 10.52
N SER A 36 -12.52 -5.28 10.83
CA SER A 36 -13.01 -4.25 11.74
C SER A 36 -14.15 -3.45 11.10
N ARG A 37 -15.09 -2.95 11.92
CA ARG A 37 -16.18 -2.04 11.49
C ARG A 37 -15.66 -0.85 10.69
N ALA A 38 -14.57 -0.22 11.16
CA ALA A 38 -13.92 0.90 10.48
C ALA A 38 -13.42 0.53 9.08
N THR A 39 -12.90 -0.68 8.89
CA THR A 39 -12.48 -1.19 7.57
C THR A 39 -13.69 -1.38 6.65
N GLY A 40 -14.78 -1.94 7.16
CA GLY A 40 -16.03 -2.07 6.42
C GLY A 40 -16.56 -0.71 5.93
N HIS A 41 -16.70 0.26 6.83
CA HIS A 41 -17.16 1.61 6.50
C HIS A 41 -16.25 2.33 5.49
N LYS A 42 -14.93 2.19 5.63
CA LYS A 42 -13.96 2.73 4.67
C LYS A 42 -14.23 2.23 3.25
N TRP A 43 -14.46 0.93 3.07
CA TRP A 43 -14.72 0.37 1.73
C TRP A 43 -16.07 0.78 1.18
N VAL A 44 -17.12 0.82 2.01
CA VAL A 44 -18.43 1.35 1.61
C VAL A 44 -18.33 2.82 1.17
N ALA A 45 -17.60 3.65 1.91
CA ALA A 45 -17.39 5.05 1.55
C ALA A 45 -16.67 5.21 0.20
N ARG A 46 -15.62 4.40 -0.04
CA ARG A 46 -14.91 4.40 -1.33
C ARG A 46 -15.79 3.96 -2.48
N TRP A 47 -16.56 2.89 -2.31
CA TRP A 47 -17.49 2.43 -3.35
C TRP A 47 -18.56 3.47 -3.65
N ARG A 48 -19.10 4.17 -2.63
CA ARG A 48 -20.05 5.27 -2.84
C ARG A 48 -19.46 6.44 -3.64
N ALA A 49 -18.17 6.72 -3.47
CA ALA A 49 -17.49 7.82 -4.15
C ALA A 49 -17.05 7.48 -5.58
N GLU A 50 -16.61 6.23 -5.81
CA GLU A 50 -15.87 5.85 -7.03
C GLU A 50 -16.42 4.58 -7.71
N GLY A 51 -17.49 3.98 -7.18
CA GLY A 51 -18.01 2.69 -7.63
C GLY A 51 -17.01 1.55 -7.46
N ASP A 52 -17.03 0.59 -8.38
CA ASP A 52 -16.12 -0.57 -8.38
C ASP A 52 -14.64 -0.16 -8.51
N ALA A 53 -14.33 0.96 -9.16
CA ALA A 53 -12.97 1.47 -9.26
C ALA A 53 -12.39 1.80 -7.86
N GLY A 54 -13.25 2.25 -6.94
CA GLY A 54 -12.88 2.53 -5.55
C GLY A 54 -12.46 1.30 -4.73
N LEU A 55 -12.75 0.08 -5.22
CA LEU A 55 -12.39 -1.17 -4.56
C LEU A 55 -11.00 -1.68 -4.92
N ALA A 56 -10.35 -1.07 -5.92
CA ALA A 56 -8.99 -1.42 -6.32
C ALA A 56 -7.96 -1.09 -5.21
N ASP A 57 -6.83 -1.79 -5.25
CA ASP A 57 -5.71 -1.47 -4.37
C ASP A 57 -5.15 -0.10 -4.72
N ARG A 58 -4.96 0.73 -3.69
CA ARG A 58 -4.27 2.00 -3.82
C ARG A 58 -2.81 1.83 -3.42
N PRO A 59 -1.90 2.60 -4.03
CA PRO A 59 -0.51 2.63 -3.60
C PRO A 59 -0.42 2.98 -2.11
N SER A 60 0.32 2.16 -1.34
CA SER A 60 0.63 2.46 0.07
C SER A 60 1.72 3.53 0.23
N ARG A 61 2.34 3.97 -0.87
CA ARG A 61 3.38 5.00 -0.84
C ARG A 61 2.75 6.39 -0.59
N PRO A 62 3.40 7.25 0.19
CA PRO A 62 3.01 8.66 0.30
C PRO A 62 2.92 9.33 -1.06
N HIS A 63 2.03 10.33 -1.18
CA HIS A 63 1.94 11.14 -2.39
C HIS A 63 3.21 11.96 -2.63
N THR A 64 3.81 12.47 -1.55
CA THR A 64 5.02 13.27 -1.59
C THR A 64 6.01 12.78 -0.53
N THR A 65 7.29 12.77 -0.88
CA THR A 65 8.39 12.47 0.04
C THR A 65 9.42 13.59 -0.12
N PRO A 66 9.31 14.69 0.64
CA PRO A 66 10.13 15.90 0.43
C PRO A 66 11.63 15.65 0.48
N HIS A 67 12.08 14.74 1.34
CA HIS A 67 13.48 14.37 1.51
C HIS A 67 13.86 13.13 0.70
N ARG A 68 13.14 12.83 -0.38
CA ARG A 68 13.48 11.70 -1.25
C ARG A 68 14.84 11.94 -1.89
N THR A 69 15.72 10.95 -1.82
CA THR A 69 17.02 10.98 -2.48
C THR A 69 16.83 11.20 -3.99
N PRO A 70 17.57 12.13 -4.62
CA PRO A 70 17.47 12.34 -6.05
C PRO A 70 17.79 11.04 -6.82
N ALA A 71 17.03 10.76 -7.89
CA ALA A 71 17.14 9.51 -8.64
C ALA A 71 18.57 9.24 -9.19
N ALA A 72 19.29 10.30 -9.57
CA ALA A 72 20.69 10.19 -10.01
C ALA A 72 21.62 9.69 -8.88
N VAL A 73 21.37 10.10 -7.64
CA VAL A 73 22.14 9.66 -6.47
C VAL A 73 21.78 8.21 -6.13
N GLU A 74 20.49 7.85 -6.15
CA GLU A 74 20.03 6.45 -5.97
C GLU A 74 20.71 5.51 -6.99
N ALA A 75 20.79 5.93 -8.26
CA ALA A 75 21.43 5.16 -9.32
C ALA A 75 22.91 4.90 -9.04
N ARG A 76 23.66 5.92 -8.60
CA ARG A 76 25.08 5.78 -8.24
C ARG A 76 25.29 4.86 -7.04
N VAL A 77 24.42 4.94 -6.02
CA VAL A 77 24.45 4.01 -4.88
C VAL A 77 24.24 2.57 -5.37
N CYS A 78 23.22 2.33 -6.20
CA CYS A 78 22.91 1.01 -6.74
C CYS A 78 24.02 0.47 -7.66
N GLU A 79 24.69 1.32 -8.42
CA GLU A 79 25.85 0.95 -9.22
C GLU A 79 27.01 0.47 -8.32
N LEU A 80 27.45 1.28 -7.36
CA LEU A 80 28.55 0.94 -6.46
C LEU A 80 28.28 -0.35 -5.66
N ARG A 81 27.03 -0.57 -5.24
CA ARG A 81 26.61 -1.83 -4.60
C ARG A 81 26.70 -3.02 -5.56
N ARG A 82 26.30 -2.87 -6.83
CA ARG A 82 26.29 -3.97 -7.80
C ARG A 82 27.69 -4.31 -8.30
N THR A 83 28.47 -3.31 -8.72
CA THR A 83 29.75 -3.48 -9.42
C THR A 83 30.92 -3.65 -8.47
N ARG A 84 30.91 -2.97 -7.31
CA ARG A 84 32.02 -2.96 -6.36
C ARG A 84 31.68 -3.58 -5.01
N LYS A 85 30.43 -4.01 -4.80
CA LYS A 85 29.94 -4.64 -3.55
C LYS A 85 30.20 -3.79 -2.30
N LEU A 86 30.20 -2.46 -2.46
CA LEU A 86 30.49 -1.55 -1.35
C LEU A 86 29.30 -1.44 -0.39
N GLY A 87 29.60 -1.47 0.91
CA GLY A 87 28.65 -1.15 1.96
C GLY A 87 28.49 0.36 2.20
N PRO A 88 27.52 0.79 3.03
CA PRO A 88 27.22 2.20 3.31
C PRO A 88 28.43 3.02 3.76
N ALA A 89 29.29 2.47 4.63
CA ALA A 89 30.49 3.14 5.14
C ALA A 89 31.50 3.52 4.06
N ARG A 90 31.53 2.80 2.93
CA ARG A 90 32.40 3.11 1.78
C ARG A 90 31.69 3.98 0.76
N ILE A 91 30.39 3.82 0.59
CA ILE A 91 29.59 4.61 -0.36
C ILE A 91 29.41 6.04 0.11
N GLY A 92 29.18 6.26 1.41
CA GLY A 92 28.95 7.58 2.00
C GLY A 92 30.01 8.60 1.60
N PRO A 93 31.31 8.36 1.89
CA PRO A 93 32.40 9.25 1.50
C PRO A 93 32.54 9.45 -0.02
N ILE A 94 32.23 8.44 -0.83
CA ILE A 94 32.33 8.54 -2.31
C ILE A 94 31.27 9.48 -2.88
N LEU A 95 30.08 9.51 -2.28
CA LEU A 95 28.92 10.25 -2.80
C LEU A 95 28.55 11.48 -1.97
N GLY A 96 29.28 11.78 -0.89
CA GLY A 96 28.94 12.87 0.03
C GLY A 96 27.65 12.60 0.81
N LEU A 97 27.34 11.33 1.08
CA LEU A 97 26.14 10.90 1.81
C LEU A 97 26.50 10.47 3.24
N PRO A 98 25.58 10.62 4.21
CA PRO A 98 25.76 10.02 5.52
C PRO A 98 25.89 8.50 5.40
N ALA A 99 26.80 7.91 6.18
CA ALA A 99 26.97 6.46 6.29
C ALA A 99 25.93 5.89 7.27
N SER A 100 24.65 5.98 6.88
CA SER A 100 23.51 5.34 7.55
C SER A 100 23.14 4.02 6.89
#